data_AF-A0A536UIQ3-F1
#
_entry.id   AF-A0A536UIQ3-F1
#
_cell.length_a   1.000
_cell.length_b   1.000
_cell.length_c   1.000
_cell.angle_alpha   90.00
_cell.angle_beta   90.00
_cell.angle_gamma   90.00
#
_symmetry.space_group_name_H-M   'P 1'
#
loop_
_entity.id
_entity.type
_entity.pdbx_description
1 polymer ?
#
loop_
_entity_poly.entity_id
_entity_poly.type
_entity_poly.pdbx_seq_one_letter_code
_entity_poly.pdbx_strand_id
1 'polypeptide(L)'
;MKETLAMASLQVDPARPALTSEQTLTGWRREFCVELLGEGQARIFLRAVESPSLKADELRQAILFHRLGAAFDDLEGCVAAAREPLEHLARTAVRQKPSQDNLFAAVTYDRGAWDRVVNGVERWQRRPRSASPRDPNR
;
A
#
# COMPACT_ATOMS: atom_id res chain seq x y z
N MET A 1 15.47 -16.46 26.78
CA MET A 1 15.10 -16.67 25.36
C MET A 1 15.10 -15.30 24.71
N LYS A 2 16.08 -15.00 23.84
CA LYS A 2 16.08 -13.76 23.06
C LYS A 2 15.14 -14.00 21.88
N GLU A 3 13.93 -13.45 21.94
CA GLU A 3 13.13 -13.27 20.74
C GLU A 3 13.94 -12.37 19.81
N THR A 4 14.54 -12.97 18.78
CA THR A 4 14.96 -12.21 17.61
C THR A 4 13.68 -11.62 17.05
N LEU A 5 13.37 -10.37 17.42
CA LEU A 5 12.36 -9.56 16.73
C LEU A 5 12.76 -9.59 15.26
N ALA A 6 12.11 -10.45 14.48
CA ALA A 6 12.28 -10.46 13.04
C ALA A 6 11.88 -9.07 12.56
N MET A 7 12.87 -8.27 12.17
CA MET A 7 12.62 -6.96 11.60
C MET A 7 11.82 -7.17 10.32
N ALA A 8 10.62 -6.60 10.27
CA ALA A 8 9.87 -6.59 9.04
C ALA A 8 10.66 -5.85 7.97
N SER A 9 10.80 -6.44 6.79
CA SER A 9 11.52 -5.83 5.68
C SER A 9 10.50 -5.25 4.69
N LEU A 10 10.47 -3.92 4.60
CA LEU A 10 9.62 -3.20 3.64
C LEU A 10 10.45 -2.81 2.41
N GLN A 11 10.05 -3.29 1.24
CA GLN A 11 10.65 -2.91 -0.04
C GLN A 11 9.75 -1.87 -0.69
N VAL A 12 10.23 -0.64 -0.87
CA VAL A 12 9.46 0.42 -1.55
C VAL A 12 9.91 0.51 -2.99
N ASP A 13 8.97 0.33 -3.91
CA ASP A 13 9.17 0.60 -5.33
C ASP A 13 8.74 2.04 -5.63
N PRO A 14 9.68 2.97 -5.89
CA PRO A 14 9.37 4.37 -6.08
C PRO A 14 8.73 4.65 -7.45
N ALA A 15 8.63 3.65 -8.33
CA ALA A 15 8.06 3.82 -9.65
C ALA A 15 6.65 4.42 -9.56
N ARG A 16 6.49 5.58 -10.18
CA ARG A 16 5.21 6.28 -10.24
C ARG A 16 4.61 6.08 -11.62
N PRO A 17 3.53 5.29 -11.73
CA PRO A 17 2.81 5.21 -12.98
C PRO A 17 2.19 6.57 -13.29
N ALA A 18 2.68 7.20 -14.36
CA ALA A 18 2.09 8.41 -14.90
C ALA A 18 0.69 8.06 -15.44
N LEU A 19 -0.29 8.90 -15.09
CA LEU A 19 -1.60 8.86 -15.72
C LEU A 19 -1.61 10.01 -16.70
N THR A 20 -1.92 9.73 -17.97
CA THR A 20 -2.13 10.77 -18.97
C THR A 20 -3.41 11.54 -18.64
N SER A 21 -3.53 12.77 -19.14
CA SER A 21 -4.75 13.57 -18.98
C SER A 21 -5.99 12.82 -19.49
N GLU A 22 -5.86 12.10 -20.60
CA GLU A 22 -6.92 11.26 -21.15
C GLU A 22 -7.33 10.14 -20.17
N GLN A 23 -6.36 9.41 -19.62
CA GLN A 23 -6.63 8.36 -18.62
C GLN A 23 -7.32 8.91 -17.36
N THR A 24 -6.91 10.10 -16.88
CA THR A 24 -7.57 10.71 -15.72
C THR A 24 -9.04 11.06 -15.98
N LEU A 25 -9.43 11.26 -17.25
CA LEU A 25 -10.80 11.56 -17.67
C LEU A 25 -11.63 10.30 -17.92
N THR A 26 -10.99 9.16 -18.23
CA THR A 26 -11.66 7.88 -18.53
C THR A 26 -11.83 6.97 -17.30
N GLY A 27 -11.63 7.51 -16.09
CA GLY A 27 -11.88 6.78 -14.85
C GLY A 27 -10.70 5.97 -14.32
N TRP A 28 -9.52 6.08 -14.94
CA TRP A 28 -8.30 5.48 -14.40
C TRP A 28 -7.95 6.08 -13.04
N ARG A 29 -7.40 5.25 -12.17
CA ARG A 29 -7.01 5.64 -10.81
C ARG A 29 -5.65 5.07 -10.45
N ARG A 30 -4.98 5.73 -9.50
CA ARG A 30 -3.82 5.18 -8.82
C ARG A 30 -4.25 4.40 -7.58
N GLU A 31 -3.57 3.30 -7.32
CA GLU A 31 -3.75 2.50 -6.12
C GLU A 31 -2.42 2.38 -5.38
N PHE A 32 -2.48 2.51 -4.05
CA PHE A 32 -1.42 2.14 -3.13
C PHE A 32 -1.51 0.64 -2.90
N CYS A 33 -0.46 -0.10 -3.25
CA CYS A 33 -0.42 -1.56 -3.18
C CYS A 33 0.59 -2.04 -2.15
N VAL A 34 0.20 -3.07 -1.40
CA VAL A 34 1.05 -3.82 -0.48
C VAL A 34 0.98 -5.28 -0.87
N GLU A 35 2.03 -5.79 -1.49
CA GLU A 35 2.21 -7.21 -1.74
C GLU A 35 2.84 -7.86 -0.52
N LEU A 36 2.13 -8.84 0.05
CA LEU A 36 2.60 -9.63 1.19
C LEU A 36 3.43 -10.80 0.67
N LEU A 37 4.74 -10.71 0.86
CA LEU A 37 5.69 -11.73 0.43
C LEU A 37 5.77 -12.90 1.43
N GLY A 38 5.33 -12.68 2.66
CA GLY A 38 5.43 -13.63 3.77
C GLY A 38 6.71 -13.41 4.58
N GLU A 39 6.83 -14.12 5.72
CA GLU A 39 8.03 -14.10 6.56
C GLU A 39 8.45 -12.69 7.05
N GLY A 40 7.48 -11.80 7.29
CA GLY A 40 7.77 -10.43 7.70
C GLY A 40 8.16 -9.50 6.56
N GLN A 41 8.02 -9.92 5.31
CA GLN A 41 8.38 -9.13 4.13
C GLN A 41 7.15 -8.61 3.38
N ALA A 42 7.25 -7.36 2.93
CA ALA A 42 6.24 -6.75 2.06
C ALA A 42 6.87 -5.84 1.02
N ARG A 43 6.29 -5.81 -0.18
CA ARG A 43 6.61 -4.85 -1.23
C ARG A 43 5.50 -3.81 -1.32
N ILE A 44 5.87 -2.53 -1.30
CA ILE A 44 4.97 -1.40 -1.44
C ILE A 44 5.23 -0.73 -2.78
N PHE A 45 4.19 -0.51 -3.57
CA PHE A 45 4.30 0.11 -4.88
C PHE A 45 3.02 0.83 -5.26
N LEU A 46 3.08 1.60 -6.35
CA LEU A 46 1.92 2.24 -6.95
C LEU A 46 1.56 1.55 -8.25
N ARG A 47 0.27 1.41 -8.53
CA ARG A 47 -0.23 1.00 -9.85
C ARG A 47 -1.26 1.97 -10.39
N ALA A 48 -1.36 2.05 -11.71
CA ALA A 48 -2.43 2.70 -12.43
C ALA A 48 -3.39 1.62 -12.95
N VAL A 49 -4.67 1.73 -12.63
CA VAL A 49 -5.69 0.77 -13.06
C VAL A 49 -6.87 1.49 -13.72
N GLU A 50 -7.35 0.91 -14.80
CA GLU A 50 -8.53 1.36 -15.54
C GLU A 50 -9.83 0.96 -14.81
N SER A 51 -9.92 -0.31 -14.43
CA SER A 51 -11.06 -0.90 -13.73
C SER A 51 -10.74 -1.13 -12.24
N PRO A 52 -11.74 -1.22 -11.34
CA PRO A 52 -11.47 -1.43 -9.93
C PRO A 52 -10.88 -2.81 -9.77
N SER A 53 -9.72 -2.88 -9.11
CA SER A 53 -9.13 -4.16 -8.77
C SER A 53 -10.14 -4.98 -7.96
N LEU A 54 -10.42 -6.19 -8.40
CA LEU A 54 -11.36 -7.06 -7.71
C LEU A 54 -10.63 -7.67 -6.52
N LYS A 55 -11.16 -7.45 -5.30
CA LYS A 55 -10.54 -7.95 -4.07
C LYS A 55 -10.21 -9.44 -4.12
N ALA A 56 -11.03 -10.25 -4.80
CA ALA A 56 -10.84 -11.69 -4.92
C ALA A 56 -9.59 -12.09 -5.73
N ASP A 57 -9.30 -11.40 -6.84
CA ASP A 57 -8.14 -11.73 -7.68
C ASP A 57 -6.83 -11.19 -7.10
N GLU A 58 -6.89 -10.04 -6.43
CA GLU A 58 -5.72 -9.44 -5.76
C GLU A 58 -5.34 -10.20 -4.49
N LEU A 59 -6.32 -10.68 -3.72
CA LEU A 59 -6.05 -11.54 -2.55
C LEU A 59 -5.42 -12.87 -2.95
N ARG A 60 -5.71 -13.40 -4.15
CA ARG A 60 -5.00 -14.56 -4.70
C ARG A 60 -3.52 -14.27 -4.96
N GLN A 61 -3.19 -13.03 -5.32
CA GLN A 61 -1.82 -12.57 -5.52
C GLN A 61 -1.17 -12.05 -4.22
N ALA A 62 -1.86 -12.15 -3.09
CA ALA A 62 -1.43 -11.59 -1.81
C ALA A 62 -1.23 -10.06 -1.83
N ILE A 63 -1.96 -9.35 -2.69
CA ILE A 63 -1.90 -7.89 -2.82
C ILE A 63 -3.10 -7.26 -2.11
N LEU A 64 -2.81 -6.37 -1.17
CA LEU A 64 -3.75 -5.44 -0.58
C LEU A 64 -3.63 -4.10 -1.29
N PHE A 65 -4.75 -3.43 -1.54
CA PHE A 65 -4.74 -2.15 -2.25
C PHE A 65 -5.73 -1.15 -1.68
N HIS A 66 -5.37 0.12 -1.74
CA HIS A 66 -6.23 1.25 -1.39
C HIS A 66 -6.17 2.32 -2.48
N ARG A 67 -7.32 2.95 -2.76
CA ARG A 67 -7.40 3.99 -3.80
C ARG A 67 -6.68 5.25 -3.35
N LEU A 68 -5.92 5.84 -4.25
CA LEU A 68 -5.30 7.15 -4.05
C LEU A 68 -6.08 8.24 -4.78
N GLY A 69 -6.08 9.43 -4.20
CA GLY A 69 -6.52 10.67 -4.82
C GLY A 69 -5.55 11.10 -5.93
N ALA A 70 -6.06 11.85 -6.90
CA ALA A 70 -5.31 12.29 -8.07
C ALA A 70 -4.04 13.10 -7.71
N ALA A 71 -4.09 13.85 -6.60
CA ALA A 71 -3.00 14.70 -6.14
C ALA A 71 -1.87 13.94 -5.44
N PHE A 72 -2.00 12.64 -5.15
CA PHE A 72 -0.96 11.88 -4.44
C PHE A 72 0.36 11.86 -5.22
N ASP A 73 1.45 12.24 -4.55
CA ASP A 73 2.76 12.45 -5.17
C ASP A 73 3.96 12.08 -4.28
N ASP A 74 3.76 11.40 -3.16
CA ASP A 74 4.84 11.06 -2.25
C ASP A 74 4.58 9.69 -1.62
N LEU A 75 5.15 8.66 -2.25
CA LEU A 75 5.06 7.28 -1.76
C LEU A 75 5.95 7.08 -0.54
N GLU A 76 7.19 7.56 -0.58
CA GLU A 76 8.18 7.32 0.48
C GLU A 76 7.77 8.01 1.78
N GLY A 77 7.33 9.26 1.72
CA GLY A 77 6.81 9.98 2.90
C GLY A 77 5.53 9.33 3.45
N CYS A 78 4.65 8.84 2.58
CA CYS A 78 3.47 8.09 2.98
C CYS A 78 3.84 6.78 3.70
N VAL A 79 4.77 6.01 3.14
CA VAL A 79 5.28 4.77 3.74
C VAL A 79 5.96 5.06 5.07
N ALA A 80 6.78 6.10 5.16
CA ALA A 80 7.43 6.50 6.41
C ALA A 80 6.39 6.86 7.49
N ALA A 81 5.31 7.55 7.12
CA ALA A 81 4.23 7.91 8.04
C ALA A 81 3.35 6.72 8.46
N ALA A 82 3.23 5.69 7.61
CA ALA A 82 2.48 4.47 7.87
C ALA A 82 3.38 3.27 8.24
N ARG A 83 4.64 3.52 8.63
CA ARG A 83 5.66 2.48 8.78
C ARG A 83 5.30 1.42 9.81
N GLU A 84 4.94 1.84 11.01
CA GLU A 84 4.58 0.91 12.10
C GLU A 84 3.43 -0.05 11.72
N PRO A 85 2.27 0.42 11.21
CA PRO A 85 1.22 -0.49 10.79
C PRO A 85 1.59 -1.33 9.55
N LEU A 86 2.44 -0.83 8.64
CA LEU A 86 2.96 -1.62 7.50
C LEU A 86 3.86 -2.77 7.96
N GLU A 87 4.78 -2.49 8.89
CA GLU A 87 5.64 -3.52 9.46
C GLU A 87 4.84 -4.56 10.25
N HIS A 88 3.83 -4.12 11.02
CA HIS A 88 2.93 -5.04 11.73
C HIS A 88 2.11 -5.92 10.76
N LEU A 89 1.61 -5.32 9.69
CA LEU A 89 0.92 -6.04 8.62
C LEU A 89 1.84 -7.10 7.97
N ALA A 90 3.09 -6.74 7.66
CA ALA A 90 4.06 -7.67 7.09
C ALA A 90 4.41 -8.83 8.05
N ARG A 91 4.59 -8.55 9.35
CA ARG A 91 4.88 -9.58 10.37
C ARG A 91 3.75 -10.58 10.54
N THR A 92 2.51 -10.11 10.47
CA THR A 92 1.32 -10.95 10.66
C THR A 92 0.87 -11.66 9.38
N ALA A 93 1.47 -11.32 8.24
CA ALA A 93 1.19 -11.94 6.97
C ALA A 93 1.82 -13.34 6.89
N VAL A 94 0.95 -14.35 6.76
CA VAL A 94 1.35 -15.75 6.58
C VAL A 94 0.86 -16.21 5.22
N ARG A 95 1.80 -16.59 4.34
CA ARG A 95 1.45 -17.25 3.09
C ARG A 95 1.02 -18.68 3.37
N GLN A 96 -0.21 -19.01 3.01
CA GLN A 96 -0.73 -20.37 3.11
C GLN A 96 -0.29 -21.13 1.86
N LYS A 97 0.28 -22.32 2.03
CA LYS A 97 0.46 -23.23 0.90
C LYS A 97 -0.94 -23.76 0.52
N PRO A 98 -1.31 -23.76 -0.77
CA PRO A 98 -2.56 -24.34 -1.21
C PRO A 98 -2.68 -25.78 -0.68
N SER A 99 -3.79 -26.08 -0.02
CA SER A 99 -4.13 -27.41 0.46
C SER A 99 -5.56 -27.75 0.04
N GLN A 100 -5.98 -29.01 0.22
CA GLN A 100 -7.37 -29.42 -0.04
C GLN A 100 -8.38 -28.57 0.75
N ASP A 101 -8.01 -28.07 1.93
CA ASP A 101 -8.85 -27.27 2.81
C ASP A 101 -8.82 -25.76 2.52
N ASN A 102 -7.85 -25.27 1.74
CA ASN A 102 -7.70 -23.85 1.47
C ASN A 102 -7.22 -23.59 0.03
N LEU A 103 -8.18 -23.61 -0.89
CA LEU A 103 -7.98 -23.44 -2.33
C LEU A 103 -7.88 -21.96 -2.77
N PHE A 104 -8.19 -21.00 -1.88
CA PHE A 104 -8.51 -19.63 -2.33
C PHE A 104 -7.75 -18.50 -1.62
N ALA A 105 -7.20 -18.70 -0.41
CA ALA A 105 -6.45 -17.66 0.29
C ALA A 105 -4.94 -17.97 0.30
N ALA A 106 -4.19 -17.32 -0.60
CA ALA A 106 -2.74 -17.45 -0.65
C ALA A 106 -2.04 -16.77 0.55
N VAL A 107 -2.73 -15.86 1.25
CA VAL A 107 -2.17 -15.15 2.42
C VAL A 107 -3.26 -14.85 3.47
N THR A 108 -2.93 -15.05 4.75
CA THR A 108 -3.70 -14.55 5.92
C THR A 108 -2.93 -13.41 6.56
N TYR A 109 -3.60 -12.38 7.05
CA TYR A 109 -2.97 -11.19 7.63
C TYR A 109 -3.85 -10.54 8.71
N ASP A 110 -3.28 -9.67 9.54
CA ASP A 110 -4.04 -8.88 10.51
C ASP A 110 -4.87 -7.80 9.78
N ARG A 111 -6.19 -8.00 9.73
CA ARG A 111 -7.13 -7.08 9.09
C ARG A 111 -7.13 -5.69 9.74
N GLY A 112 -6.95 -5.62 11.06
CA GLY A 112 -6.87 -4.37 11.81
C GLY A 112 -5.57 -3.61 11.52
N ALA A 113 -4.47 -4.32 11.29
CA ALA A 113 -3.23 -3.73 10.79
C ALA A 113 -3.47 -3.04 9.44
N TRP A 114 -4.16 -3.71 8.52
CA TRP A 114 -4.50 -3.15 7.22
C TRP A 114 -5.39 -1.89 7.33
N ASP A 115 -6.40 -1.88 8.22
CA ASP A 115 -7.21 -0.68 8.44
C ASP A 115 -6.39 0.50 8.97
N ARG A 116 -5.38 0.25 9.82
CA ARG A 116 -4.48 1.31 10.28
C ARG A 116 -3.60 1.85 9.16
N VAL A 117 -3.12 0.99 8.26
CA VAL A 117 -2.39 1.42 7.04
C VAL A 117 -3.28 2.34 6.20
N VAL A 118 -4.52 1.91 5.90
CA VAL A 118 -5.49 2.71 5.13
C VAL A 118 -5.74 4.08 5.78
N ASN A 119 -5.99 4.11 7.08
CA ASN A 119 -6.18 5.36 7.82
C ASN A 119 -4.94 6.28 7.76
N GLY A 120 -3.73 5.71 7.78
CA GLY A 120 -2.48 6.45 7.61
C GLY A 120 -2.37 7.09 6.22
N VAL A 121 -2.68 6.32 5.18
CA VAL A 121 -2.70 6.78 3.78
C VAL A 121 -3.74 7.88 3.57
N GLU A 122 -4.96 7.72 4.08
CA GLU A 122 -6.02 8.74 4.00
C GLU A 122 -5.67 10.01 4.78
N ARG A 123 -5.05 9.88 5.96
CA ARG A 123 -4.57 11.03 6.72
C ARG A 123 -3.46 11.75 5.95
N TRP A 124 -2.53 11.02 5.34
CA TRP A 124 -1.46 11.59 4.51
C TRP A 124 -2.02 12.43 3.35
N GLN A 125 -2.99 11.88 2.63
CA GLN A 125 -3.65 12.55 1.50
C GLN A 125 -4.39 13.83 1.88
N ARG A 126 -4.94 13.89 3.10
CA ARG A 126 -5.66 15.06 3.62
C ARG A 126 -4.73 16.15 4.17
N ARG A 127 -3.42 15.90 4.28
CA ARG A 127 -2.50 16.92 4.78
C ARG A 127 -2.53 18.13 3.84
N PRO A 128 -2.65 19.36 4.38
CA PRO A 128 -2.42 20.54 3.58
C PRO A 128 -0.98 20.44 3.06
N ARG A 129 -0.83 20.31 1.73
CA ARG A 129 0.47 20.48 1.10
C ARG A 129 0.89 21.88 1.48
N SER A 130 1.97 22.01 2.26
CA SER A 130 2.53 23.30 2.59
C SER A 130 2.63 24.08 1.28
N ALA A 131 1.81 25.12 1.14
CA ALA A 131 1.96 26.08 0.07
C ALA A 131 3.43 26.46 0.07
N SER A 132 4.10 26.31 -1.07
CA SER A 132 5.48 26.76 -1.21
C SER A 132 5.60 28.17 -0.62
N PRO A 133 6.63 28.49 0.16
CA PRO A 133 6.92 29.87 0.50
C PRO A 133 7.36 30.58 -0.80
N ARG A 134 6.40 31.18 -1.50
CA ARG A 134 6.54 32.24 -2.50
C ARG A 134 5.61 33.35 -2.02
N ASP A 135 6.04 34.55 -1.65
CA ASP A 135 7.15 35.39 -2.08
C ASP A 135 7.40 36.41 -0.94
N PRO A 136 8.64 36.70 -0.51
CA PRO A 136 8.92 37.79 0.44
C PRO A 136 8.96 39.17 -0.24
N ASN A 137 8.36 39.35 -1.42
CA ASN A 137 8.40 40.62 -2.14
C ASN A 137 7.00 40.99 -2.67
N ARG A 138 6.16 41.54 -1.79
CA ARG A 138 5.01 42.34 -2.17
C ARG A 138 4.80 43.47 -1.18
#